data_AF-B6CM35-F1
#
_entry.id   AF-B6CM35-F1
#
_cell.length_a   1.000
_cell.length_b   1.000
_cell.length_c   1.000
_cell.angle_alpha   90.00
_cell.angle_beta   90.00
_cell.angle_gamma   90.00
#
_symmetry.space_group_name_H-M   'P 1'
#
loop_
_entity.id
_entity.type
_entity.pdbx_description
1 polymer ?
#
loop_
_entity_poly.entity_id
_entity_poly.type
_entity_poly.pdbx_seq_one_letter_code
_entity_poly.pdbx_strand_id
1 'polypeptide(L)' 'MSASLRSVDGQDEATLLREILNALRDLRFGAVEITVHNAQVVQIERKEKFRLQQPSHKPG' A
#
# COMPACT_ATOMS: atom_id res chain seq x y z
N MET A 1 6.01 -29.08 -23.41
CA MET A 1 4.97 -28.10 -22.97
C MET A 1 5.71 -26.93 -22.33
N SER A 2 5.85 -25.78 -23.00
CA SER A 2 6.68 -24.65 -22.54
C SER A 2 6.00 -23.29 -22.78
N ALA A 3 4.73 -23.17 -22.42
CA ALA A 3 4.00 -21.90 -22.52
C ALA A 3 3.39 -21.59 -21.14
N SER A 4 4.15 -20.97 -20.24
CA SER A 4 3.59 -20.35 -19.02
C SER A 4 4.54 -19.37 -18.33
N LEU A 5 5.86 -19.42 -18.51
CA LEU A 5 6.78 -18.62 -17.69
C LEU A 5 6.60 -17.09 -17.87
N ARG A 6 6.38 -16.60 -19.09
CA ARG A 6 6.18 -15.16 -19.33
C ARG A 6 4.87 -14.60 -18.76
N SER A 7 3.88 -15.45 -18.54
CA SER A 7 2.61 -15.02 -17.95
C SER A 7 2.67 -14.94 -16.43
N VAL A 8 3.53 -15.70 -15.75
CA VAL A 8 3.57 -15.67 -14.27
C VAL A 8 4.15 -14.33 -13.79
N ASP A 9 5.32 -13.92 -14.30
CA ASP A 9 6.00 -12.70 -13.89
C ASP A 9 5.13 -11.42 -14.11
N GLY A 10 4.44 -11.35 -15.24
CA GLY A 10 3.58 -10.20 -15.57
C GLY A 10 2.26 -10.16 -14.79
N GLN A 11 1.72 -11.31 -14.37
CA GLN A 11 0.54 -11.36 -13.49
C GLN A 11 0.92 -10.95 -12.06
N ASP A 12 2.12 -11.30 -11.61
CA ASP A 12 2.63 -10.93 -10.29
C ASP A 12 2.87 -9.41 -10.17
N GLU A 13 3.44 -8.79 -11.21
CA GLU A 13 3.62 -7.33 -11.26
C GLU A 13 2.28 -6.58 -11.26
N ALA A 14 1.31 -7.01 -12.08
CA ALA A 14 -0.01 -6.40 -12.13
C ALA A 14 -0.77 -6.53 -10.80
N THR A 15 -0.58 -7.65 -10.10
CA THR A 15 -1.14 -7.90 -8.77
C THR A 15 -0.49 -7.00 -7.73
N LEU A 16 0.84 -6.90 -7.72
CA LEU A 16 1.58 -6.02 -6.82
C LEU A 16 1.16 -4.54 -7.00
N LEU A 17 1.07 -4.07 -8.23
CA LEU A 17 0.65 -2.70 -8.52
C LEU A 17 -0.77 -2.44 -8.00
N ARG A 18 -1.68 -3.41 -8.17
CA ARG A 18 -3.05 -3.33 -7.65
C ARG A 18 -3.07 -3.25 -6.12
N GLU A 19 -2.26 -4.03 -5.43
CA GLU A 19 -2.15 -3.99 -3.96
C GLU A 19 -1.61 -2.64 -3.47
N ILE A 20 -0.59 -2.09 -4.13
CA ILE A 20 -0.06 -0.75 -3.79
C ILE A 20 -1.13 0.33 -3.99
N LEU A 21 -1.86 0.29 -5.11
CA LEU A 21 -2.96 1.22 -5.38
C LEU A 21 -4.09 1.08 -4.35
N ASN A 22 -4.40 -0.14 -3.92
CA ASN A 22 -5.38 -0.41 -2.88
C ASN A 22 -4.91 0.12 -1.50
N ALA A 23 -3.63 -0.04 -1.16
CA ALA A 23 -3.06 0.45 0.09
C ALA A 23 -3.04 1.98 0.17
N LEU A 24 -2.82 2.66 -0.97
CA LEU A 24 -2.89 4.12 -1.09
C LEU A 24 -4.34 4.64 -1.10
N ARG A 25 -5.32 3.80 -1.47
CA ARG A 25 -6.72 4.22 -1.57
C ARG A 25 -7.24 4.67 -0.20
N ASP A 26 -7.91 5.82 -0.22
CA ASP A 26 -8.53 6.48 0.94
C ASP A 26 -7.56 6.90 2.05
N LEU A 27 -6.23 6.78 1.84
CA LEU A 27 -5.22 7.23 2.79
C LEU A 27 -5.15 8.76 2.76
N ARG A 28 -5.56 9.42 3.86
CA ARG A 28 -5.60 10.90 3.90
C ARG A 28 -4.35 11.52 4.51
N PHE A 29 -3.87 10.94 5.60
CA PHE A 29 -2.71 11.45 6.35
C PHE A 29 -1.87 10.29 6.83
N GLY A 30 -0.95 9.81 6.00
CA GLY A 30 -0.20 8.61 6.32
C GLY A 30 0.89 8.28 5.32
N ALA A 31 1.36 7.03 5.37
CA ALA A 31 2.37 6.49 4.47
C ALA A 31 2.04 5.04 4.11
N VAL A 32 2.45 4.63 2.91
CA VAL A 32 2.58 3.23 2.52
C VAL A 32 4.07 2.93 2.42
N GLU A 33 4.54 1.92 3.15
CA GLU A 33 5.94 1.49 3.19
C GLU A 33 6.06 0.12 2.51
N ILE A 34 7.06 -0.04 1.65
CA ILE A 34 7.30 -1.27 0.90
C ILE A 34 8.68 -1.80 1.29
N THR A 35 8.75 -3.04 1.76
CA THR A 35 10.02 -3.72 2.04
C THR A 35 10.39 -4.61 0.88
N VAL A 36 11.59 -4.41 0.35
CA VAL A 36 12.15 -5.19 -0.75
C VAL A 36 13.38 -5.94 -0.24
N HIS A 37 13.37 -7.26 -0.36
CA HIS A 37 14.55 -8.10 -0.12
C HIS A 37 14.84 -8.90 -1.39
N ASN A 38 16.11 -8.99 -1.80
CA ASN A 38 16.54 -9.71 -3.01
C ASN A 38 15.77 -9.31 -4.27
N ALA A 39 15.54 -8.01 -4.47
CA ALA A 39 14.75 -7.45 -5.57
C ALA A 39 13.28 -7.95 -5.63
N GLN A 40 12.76 -8.52 -4.55
CA GLN A 40 11.36 -8.94 -4.42
C GLN A 40 10.68 -8.17 -3.30
N VAL A 41 9.45 -7.70 -3.55
CA VAL A 41 8.62 -7.13 -2.50
C VAL A 41 8.21 -8.24 -1.55
N VAL A 42 8.53 -8.07 -0.27
CA VAL A 42 8.20 -9.05 0.78
C VAL A 42 7.17 -8.52 1.77
N GLN A 43 6.96 -7.21 1.81
CA GLN A 43 6.00 -6.58 2.72
C GLN A 43 5.48 -5.26 2.15
N ILE A 44 4.21 -4.98 2.42
CA ILE A 44 3.56 -3.68 2.22
C ILE A 44 2.87 -3.32 3.54
N GLU A 45 3.19 -2.16 4.10
CA GLU A 45 2.59 -1.66 5.34
C GLU A 45 1.87 -0.33 5.07
N ARG A 46 0.65 -0.17 5.60
CA ARG A 46 -0.12 1.08 5.55
C ARG A 46 -0.21 1.69 6.94
N LYS A 47 0.28 2.92 7.10
CA LYS A 47 0.22 3.69 8.35
C LYS A 47 -0.64 4.93 8.13
N GLU A 48 -1.73 5.07 8.88
CA GLU A 48 -2.61 6.23 8.82
C GLU A 48 -2.71 6.95 10.17
N LYS A 49 -2.67 8.28 10.14
CA LYS A 49 -2.79 9.16 11.31
C LYS A 49 -4.14 9.85 11.28
N PHE A 50 -4.95 9.58 12.31
CA PHE A 50 -6.22 10.27 12.52
C PHE A 50 -6.02 11.41 13.51
N ARG A 51 -6.36 12.63 13.11
CA ARG A 51 -6.51 13.73 14.07
C ARG A 51 -7.85 13.54 14.75
N LEU A 52 -7.82 13.11 16.01
CA LEU A 52 -8.96 13.25 16.89
C LEU A 52 -9.11 14.75 17.15
N GLN A 53 -10.09 15.40 16.53
CA GLN A 53 -10.36 16.81 16.81
C GLN A 53 -10.58 16.93 18.32
N GLN A 54 -9.81 17.79 18.99
CA GLN A 54 -10.17 18.20 20.34
C GLN A 54 -11.54 18.87 20.24
N PRO A 55 -12.54 18.50 21.06
CA PRO A 55 -13.79 19.23 21.09
C PRO A 55 -13.42 20.68 21.34
N SER A 56 -13.81 21.54 20.40
CA SER A 56 -13.59 22.97 20.49
C SER A 56 -14.14 23.46 21.82
N HIS A 57 -13.26 23.63 22.81
CA HIS A 57 -13.52 24.50 23.93
C HIS A 57 -13.61 25.88 23.29
N LYS A 58 -14.83 26.36 23.04
CA LYS A 58 -15.11 27.78 22.94
C LYS A 58 -14.98 28.32 24.37
N PRO A 59 -13.98 29.16 24.70
CA PRO A 59 -14.06 29.99 25.88
C PRO A 59 -14.66 31.35 25.49
N GLY A 60 -15.71 31.76 26.21
CA GLY A 60 -16.24 33.13 26.16
C GLY A 60 -17.47 33.28 25.28
#